data_AF-A0A819BAQ4-F1
#
_entry.id   AF-A0A819BAQ4-F1
#
_cell.length_a   1.000
_cell.length_b   1.000
_cell.length_c   1.000
_cell.angle_alpha   90.00
_cell.angle_beta   90.00
_cell.angle_gamma   90.00
#
_symmetry.space_group_name_H-M   'P 1'
#
loop_
_entity.id
_entity.type
_entity.pdbx_description
1 polymer ?
#
loop_
_entity_poly.entity_id
_entity_poly.type
_entity_poly.pdbx_seq_one_letter_code
_entity_poly.pdbx_strand_id
1 'polypeptide(L)' 'MSTTMMTITAAFSTTTSRSSCSPNRCANGGTCIQINGGTDYFCHCPAHIPLGGKNCDQLIQTTRPTAMTTTAVG' A
#
# COMPACT_ATOMS: atom_id res chain seq x y z
N MET A 1 29.64 15.29 -30.83
CA MET A 1 30.14 14.93 -29.48
C MET A 1 28.92 14.54 -28.64
N SER A 2 28.97 13.35 -28.04
CA SER A 2 28.03 12.72 -27.08
C SER A 2 27.69 13.64 -25.90
N THR A 3 26.60 13.60 -25.11
CA THR A 3 25.47 12.68 -24.87
C THR A 3 24.49 13.46 -23.98
N THR A 4 23.19 13.57 -24.32
CA THR A 4 22.14 13.57 -23.28
C THR A 4 20.88 12.95 -23.85
N MET A 5 20.66 11.68 -23.52
CA MET A 5 19.34 11.08 -23.62
C MET A 5 18.45 11.73 -22.56
N MET A 6 17.32 12.29 -22.95
CA MET A 6 16.06 11.96 -22.29
C MET A 6 14.92 12.11 -23.31
N THR A 7 14.41 10.95 -23.65
CA THR A 7 13.46 10.58 -24.69
C THR A 7 12.05 11.09 -24.38
N ILE A 8 11.33 11.54 -25.42
CA ILE A 8 9.87 11.60 -25.57
C ILE A 8 9.09 11.28 -24.27
N THR A 9 8.73 12.28 -23.48
CA THR A 9 7.79 12.09 -22.37
C THR A 9 6.50 12.79 -22.75
N ALA A 10 5.40 12.04 -22.87
CA ALA A 10 4.07 12.63 -22.94
C ALA A 10 3.93 13.67 -21.82
N ALA A 11 3.02 14.65 -21.97
CA ALA A 11 2.63 15.52 -20.88
C ALA A 11 1.93 14.70 -19.78
N PHE A 12 2.66 13.84 -19.09
CA PHE A 12 2.34 13.37 -17.76
C PHE A 12 2.58 14.58 -16.90
N SER A 13 1.49 15.25 -16.53
CA SER A 13 1.49 16.27 -15.50
C SER A 13 2.26 15.76 -14.29
N THR A 14 3.56 16.07 -14.21
CA THR A 14 4.35 15.91 -12.99
C THR A 14 4.04 17.06 -12.04
N THR A 15 2.75 17.39 -11.90
CA THR A 15 2.25 17.63 -10.55
C THR A 15 2.45 16.33 -9.80
N THR A 16 3.66 16.13 -9.28
CA THR A 16 3.89 15.29 -8.11
C THR A 16 3.14 15.95 -6.96
N SER A 17 1.82 16.02 -7.08
CA SER A 17 0.96 16.01 -5.91
C SER A 17 1.30 14.66 -5.33
N ARG A 18 2.24 14.67 -4.36
CA ARG A 18 2.75 13.48 -3.67
C ARG A 18 1.62 12.97 -2.78
N SER A 19 0.51 12.64 -3.41
CA SER A 19 -0.66 12.06 -2.81
C SER A 19 -0.19 10.76 -2.21
N SER A 20 -0.41 10.57 -0.93
CA SER A 20 -0.05 9.35 -0.23
C SER A 20 -0.66 8.07 -0.83
N CYS A 21 -1.61 8.22 -1.77
CA CYS A 21 -2.24 7.16 -2.55
C CYS A 21 -1.64 6.89 -3.93
N SER A 22 -0.62 7.64 -4.39
CA SER A 22 0.00 7.41 -5.70
C SER A 22 1.48 7.02 -5.56
N PRO A 23 1.88 5.83 -6.03
CA PRO A 23 1.04 4.76 -6.58
C PRO A 23 0.14 4.12 -5.50
N ASN A 24 -0.97 3.47 -5.91
CA ASN A 24 -1.94 2.88 -4.95
C ASN A 24 -1.20 1.95 -3.97
N ARG A 25 -1.21 2.33 -2.69
CA ARG A 25 -0.52 1.62 -1.60
C ARG A 25 -1.35 0.45 -1.06
N CYS A 26 -2.64 0.39 -1.41
CA CYS A 26 -3.56 -0.63 -0.95
C CYS A 26 -3.52 -1.83 -1.89
N ALA A 27 -3.30 -3.02 -1.34
CA ALA A 27 -3.26 -4.29 -2.05
C ALA A 27 -4.67 -4.88 -2.24
N ASN A 28 -4.76 -5.93 -3.07
CA ASN A 28 -5.93 -6.79 -3.21
C ASN A 28 -7.26 -6.07 -3.51
N GLY A 29 -7.19 -4.98 -4.29
CA GLY A 29 -8.38 -4.18 -4.63
C GLY A 29 -8.85 -3.24 -3.52
N GLY A 30 -8.00 -2.97 -2.52
CA GLY A 30 -8.27 -1.95 -1.51
C GLY A 30 -8.33 -0.54 -2.11
N THR A 31 -9.22 0.29 -1.57
CA THR A 31 -9.38 1.67 -2.01
C THR A 31 -8.53 2.59 -1.15
N CYS A 32 -7.62 3.35 -1.78
CA CYS A 32 -6.81 4.33 -1.07
C CYS A 32 -7.54 5.66 -0.90
N ILE A 33 -7.59 6.14 0.34
CA ILE A 33 -8.23 7.39 0.72
C ILE A 33 -7.16 8.30 1.31
N GLN A 34 -6.98 9.47 0.71
CA GLN A 34 -6.05 10.47 1.21
C GLN A 34 -6.65 11.19 2.41
N ILE A 35 -5.83 11.37 3.45
CA ILE A 35 -6.18 12.10 4.67
C ILE A 35 -5.09 13.14 4.94
N ASN A 36 -5.32 14.03 5.91
CA ASN A 36 -4.38 15.10 6.28
C ASN A 36 -3.92 15.97 5.09
N GLY A 37 -4.82 16.25 4.14
CA GLY A 37 -4.51 17.03 2.95
C GLY A 37 -3.57 16.33 1.95
N GLY A 38 -3.49 15.00 2.00
CA GLY A 38 -2.66 14.18 1.10
C GLY A 38 -1.28 13.84 1.64
N THR A 39 -0.96 14.21 2.88
CA THR A 39 0.28 13.80 3.57
C THR A 39 0.19 12.39 4.17
N ASP A 40 -1.03 11.91 4.40
CA ASP A 40 -1.31 10.57 4.90
C ASP A 40 -2.37 9.85 4.06
N TYR A 41 -2.48 8.54 4.26
CA TYR A 41 -3.47 7.72 3.60
C TYR A 41 -4.04 6.66 4.54
N PHE A 42 -5.26 6.25 4.21
CA PHE A 42 -5.95 5.12 4.79
C PHE A 42 -6.42 4.18 3.68
N CYS A 43 -6.22 2.88 3.87
CA CYS A 43 -6.72 1.87 2.95
C CYS A 43 -8.04 1.29 3.45
N HIS A 44 -9.09 1.42 2.63
CA HIS A 44 -10.35 0.73 2.88
C HIS A 44 -10.25 -0.70 2.31
N CYS A 45 -10.10 -1.67 3.20
CA CYS A 45 -9.96 -3.08 2.83
C CYS A 45 -11.32 -3.69 2.45
N PRO A 46 -11.37 -4.58 1.44
CA PRO A 46 -12.62 -5.19 1.03
C PRO A 46 -13.12 -6.15 2.11
N ALA A 47 -14.38 -5.98 2.55
CA ALA A 47 -14.95 -6.80 3.63
C ALA A 47 -15.20 -8.26 3.27
N HIS A 48 -15.17 -8.62 1.97
CA HIS A 48 -15.39 -9.98 1.49
C HIS A 48 -14.17 -10.91 1.66
N ILE A 49 -13.02 -10.34 2.03
CA ILE A 49 -11.77 -11.07 2.30
C ILE A 49 -11.26 -10.69 3.68
N PRO A 50 -10.76 -11.65 4.48
CA PRO A 50 -10.20 -11.36 5.80
C PRO A 50 -8.80 -10.74 5.63
N LEU A 51 -8.70 -9.53 5.08
CA LEU A 51 -7.47 -8.76 4.92
C LEU A 51 -7.48 -7.47 5.73
N GLY A 52 -6.31 -7.10 6.24
CA GLY A 52 -6.10 -5.98 7.15
C GLY A 52 -4.66 -5.46 7.07
N GLY A 53 -4.26 -4.70 8.09
CA GLY A 53 -3.05 -3.91 8.07
C GLY A 53 -3.21 -2.60 7.29
N LYS A 54 -2.19 -1.72 7.33
CA LYS A 54 -2.25 -0.38 6.71
C LYS A 54 -2.50 -0.41 5.19
N ASN A 55 -2.17 -1.53 4.55
CA ASN A 55 -2.19 -1.70 3.10
C ASN A 55 -3.13 -2.82 2.61
N CYS A 56 -3.94 -3.45 3.47
CA CYS A 56 -4.81 -4.58 3.08
C CYS A 56 -4.07 -5.75 2.43
N ASP A 57 -2.83 -5.99 2.85
CA ASP A 57 -1.96 -7.06 2.36
C ASP A 57 -1.86 -8.23 3.35
N GLN A 58 -2.28 -8.00 4.60
CA GLN A 58 -2.16 -9.01 5.66
C GLN A 58 -3.47 -9.74 5.84
N LEU A 59 -3.44 -11.08 5.79
CA LEU A 59 -4.59 -11.87 6.24
C LEU A 59 -4.81 -11.62 7.73
N ILE A 60 -5.94 -11.01 8.07
CA ILE A 60 -6.45 -11.00 9.44
C ILE A 60 -7.02 -12.40 9.67
N GLN A 61 -6.12 -13.34 9.98
CA GLN A 61 -6.51 -14.64 10.50
C GLN A 61 -7.25 -14.41 11.82
N THR A 62 -8.57 -14.38 11.77
CA THR A 62 -9.45 -14.38 12.95
C THR A 62 -9.34 -15.68 13.76
N THR A 63 -8.51 -16.65 13.33
CA THR A 63 -8.37 -17.97 13.96
C THR A 63 -6.95 -18.39 14.31
N ARG A 64 -5.94 -17.50 14.38
CA ARG A 64 -4.64 -17.92 14.94
C ARG A 64 -4.17 -17.03 16.09
N PRO A 65 -4.09 -17.57 17.33
CA PRO A 65 -3.42 -16.86 18.41
C PRO A 65 -1.99 -16.58 17.95
N THR A 66 -1.56 -15.34 18.05
CA THR A 66 -0.15 -14.96 17.89
C THR A 66 0.63 -15.42 19.13
N ALA A 67 0.62 -16.73 19.40
CA ALA A 67 1.42 -17.43 20.39
C ALA A 67 1.43 -18.95 20.10
N MET A 68 1.75 -19.35 18.87
CA MET A 68 2.14 -20.74 18.59
C MET A 68 3.34 -20.80 17.64
N THR A 69 4.47 -20.28 18.11
CA THR A 69 5.82 -20.87 17.97
C THR A 69 6.65 -20.16 19.04
N THR A 70 7.25 -20.79 20.05
CA THR A 70 8.06 -22.00 19.97
C THR A 70 8.09 -22.72 21.32
N THR A 71 7.88 -24.02 21.27
CA THR A 71 8.31 -25.05 22.22
C THR A 71 9.54 -24.68 23.05
N ALA A 72 9.43 -24.75 24.39
CA ALA A 72 10.56 -25.08 25.25
C ALA A 72 10.19 -26.36 26.01
N VAL A 73 10.58 -27.50 25.44
CA VAL A 73 10.85 -28.71 26.23
C VAL A 73 12.30 -28.58 26.69
N GLY A 74 12.49 -28.57 28.01
CA GLY A 74 13.78 -28.43 28.69
C GLY A 74 13.56 -28.36 30.18
#